data_AF-A0A1Y2ESY3-F1
#
_entry.id   AF-A0A1Y2ESY3-F1
#
_cell.length_a   1.000
_cell.length_b   1.000
_cell.length_c   1.000
_cell.angle_alpha   90.00
_cell.angle_beta   90.00
_cell.angle_gamma   90.00
#
_symmetry.space_group_name_H-M   'P 1'
#
loop_
_entity.id
_entity.type
_entity.pdbx_description
1 polymer ?
#
loop_
_entity_poly.entity_id
_entity_poly.type
_entity_poly.pdbx_seq_one_letter_code
_entity_poly.pdbx_strand_id
1 'polypeptide(L)'
;MKFFILILFNLLSISSVLSKPDRFEKRDLCAFELQSYGNCYLYTSPENEKEVENTCQALNDEKCKFLYENGVSFINECRGENGPENEFKVKSAYLQKKAICEKDENGNNCPYKDFVINNKNSANDFSKSFETFYNETCKSEICTLAAIRAIDGFYIAKIDKMYNGFNLTSEEQEQQNKLSSQEQALNEAMLSFYNQFKGFSEKLKTECISQKVTPSDNKLNTDNKVNTDNKVNTDNKLNTDNKLNTSGIENLKYFSTQYSFSALILVLIWWMYILY
;
A
#
# COMPACT_ATOMS: atom_id res chain seq x y z
N MET A 1 -54.85 16.67 -6.36
CA MET A 1 -54.60 16.07 -5.03
C MET A 1 -53.80 14.76 -5.07
N LYS A 2 -54.08 13.78 -5.96
CA LYS A 2 -53.32 12.52 -6.01
C LYS A 2 -51.81 12.67 -6.35
N PHE A 3 -51.43 13.71 -7.11
CA PHE A 3 -50.02 13.97 -7.47
C PHE A 3 -49.17 14.52 -6.30
N PHE A 4 -49.78 15.23 -5.35
CA PHE A 4 -49.07 15.80 -4.19
C PHE A 4 -48.69 14.74 -3.14
N ILE A 5 -49.47 13.64 -3.05
CA ILE A 5 -49.21 12.55 -2.09
C ILE A 5 -48.00 11.70 -2.51
N LEU A 6 -47.77 11.53 -3.81
CA LEU A 6 -46.60 10.81 -4.35
C LEU A 6 -45.29 11.57 -4.14
N ILE A 7 -45.32 12.91 -4.16
CA ILE A 7 -44.13 13.74 -3.90
C ILE A 7 -43.77 13.70 -2.41
N LEU A 8 -44.75 13.70 -1.50
CA LEU A 8 -44.48 13.60 -0.06
C LEU A 8 -43.90 12.24 0.36
N PHE A 9 -44.33 11.14 -0.27
CA PHE A 9 -43.79 9.81 0.03
C PHE A 9 -42.34 9.62 -0.45
N ASN A 10 -41.94 10.30 -1.54
CA ASN A 10 -40.54 10.28 -2.01
C ASN A 10 -39.62 11.19 -1.18
N LEU A 11 -40.14 12.24 -0.55
CA LEU A 11 -39.34 13.11 0.31
C LEU A 11 -39.06 12.49 1.69
N LEU A 12 -39.96 11.65 2.22
CA LEU A 12 -39.80 10.99 3.52
C LEU A 12 -38.82 9.80 3.49
N SER A 13 -38.59 9.18 2.33
CA SER A 13 -37.63 8.09 2.17
C SER A 13 -36.16 8.55 2.03
N ILE A 14 -35.91 9.84 1.80
CA ILE A 14 -34.54 10.40 1.73
C ILE A 14 -34.01 10.72 3.14
N SER A 15 -34.89 10.99 4.11
CA SER A 15 -34.50 11.37 5.48
C SER A 15 -33.92 10.23 6.33
N SER A 16 -34.16 8.97 6.00
CA SER A 16 -33.64 7.81 6.77
C SER A 16 -32.22 7.40 6.37
N VAL A 17 -31.64 7.96 5.31
CA VAL A 17 -30.25 7.70 4.89
C VAL A 17 -29.26 8.65 5.59
N LEU A 18 -29.73 9.72 6.22
CA LEU A 18 -28.88 10.79 6.79
C LEU A 18 -28.53 10.63 8.28
N SER A 19 -28.89 9.52 8.95
CA SER A 19 -28.79 9.42 10.42
C SER A 19 -27.64 8.57 10.98
N LYS A 20 -26.51 8.43 10.28
CA LYS A 20 -25.25 7.92 10.90
C LYS A 20 -24.07 8.87 10.62
N PRO A 21 -23.93 9.98 11.35
CA PRO A 21 -22.90 10.98 11.06
C PRO A 21 -21.48 10.60 11.53
N ASP A 22 -21.30 9.79 12.58
CA ASP A 22 -20.01 9.87 13.32
C ASP A 22 -18.91 8.85 12.94
N ARG A 23 -19.19 7.84 12.11
CA ARG A 23 -18.19 6.78 11.81
C ARG A 23 -17.39 6.96 10.51
N PHE A 24 -17.77 7.91 9.68
CA PHE A 24 -17.03 8.23 8.44
C PHE A 24 -15.91 9.25 8.69
N GLU A 25 -16.09 10.20 9.61
CA GLU A 25 -15.20 11.36 9.73
C GLU A 25 -13.77 11.01 10.20
N LYS A 26 -13.60 10.05 11.12
CA LYS A 26 -12.25 9.68 11.62
C LYS A 26 -11.44 8.79 10.68
N ARG A 27 -12.08 8.05 9.79
CA ARG A 27 -11.36 7.16 8.85
C ARG A 27 -10.56 7.96 7.83
N ASP A 28 -11.06 9.15 7.50
CA ASP A 28 -10.48 9.99 6.47
C ASP A 28 -9.34 10.87 6.98
N LEU A 29 -9.27 11.18 8.29
CA LEU A 29 -8.25 12.08 8.86
C LEU A 29 -6.82 11.51 8.76
N CYS A 30 -6.59 10.25 9.13
CA CYS A 30 -5.25 9.66 9.00
C CYS A 30 -4.81 9.55 7.54
N ALA A 31 -5.73 9.16 6.64
CA ALA A 31 -5.43 9.10 5.22
C ALA A 31 -5.10 10.50 4.65
N PHE A 32 -5.80 11.53 5.11
CA PHE A 32 -5.55 12.93 4.75
C PHE A 32 -4.16 13.41 5.23
N GLU A 33 -3.80 13.16 6.48
CA GLU A 33 -2.46 13.50 6.99
C GLU A 33 -1.35 12.79 6.21
N LEU A 34 -1.58 11.51 5.86
CA LEU A 34 -0.65 10.74 5.04
C LEU A 34 -0.55 11.23 3.60
N GLN A 35 -1.60 11.87 3.04
CA GLN A 35 -1.49 12.54 1.73
C GLN A 35 -0.51 13.71 1.76
N SER A 36 -0.28 14.35 2.92
CA SER A 36 0.76 15.37 3.04
C SER A 36 2.16 14.80 2.76
N TYR A 37 2.38 13.50 2.98
CA TYR A 37 3.61 12.78 2.64
C TYR A 37 3.68 12.41 1.15
N GLY A 38 2.66 12.74 0.36
CA GLY A 38 2.65 12.62 -1.09
C GLY A 38 3.08 11.24 -1.55
N ASN A 39 4.12 11.21 -2.38
CA ASN A 39 4.62 9.97 -2.95
C ASN A 39 5.11 8.99 -1.88
N CYS A 40 5.49 9.37 -0.66
CA CYS A 40 6.03 8.43 0.34
C CYS A 40 5.02 7.34 0.75
N TYR A 41 3.74 7.73 0.89
CA TYR A 41 2.69 6.90 1.50
C TYR A 41 2.10 5.86 0.55
N LEU A 42 1.78 6.27 -0.68
CA LEU A 42 1.17 5.38 -1.66
C LEU A 42 2.24 4.79 -2.58
N TYR A 43 2.18 3.48 -2.73
CA TYR A 43 2.88 2.83 -3.82
C TYR A 43 2.12 3.09 -5.12
N THR A 44 2.64 3.98 -5.94
CA THR A 44 2.29 4.09 -7.35
C THR A 44 3.31 3.29 -8.14
N SER A 45 2.87 2.23 -8.81
CA SER A 45 3.75 1.43 -9.67
C SER A 45 4.28 2.31 -10.82
N PRO A 46 5.59 2.57 -10.93
CA PRO A 46 6.14 3.42 -11.97
C PRO A 46 5.86 2.85 -13.37
N GLU A 47 5.49 3.71 -14.32
CA GLU A 47 5.18 3.36 -15.72
C GLU A 47 6.37 3.46 -16.65
N ASN A 48 7.41 4.17 -16.22
CA ASN A 48 8.56 4.47 -17.06
C ASN A 48 9.79 4.77 -16.20
N GLU A 49 10.96 4.83 -16.84
CA GLU A 49 12.25 5.09 -16.17
C GLU A 49 12.28 6.42 -15.40
N LYS A 50 11.60 7.46 -15.91
CA LYS A 50 11.54 8.76 -15.23
C LYS A 50 10.78 8.66 -13.90
N GLU A 51 9.69 7.90 -13.87
CA GLU A 51 8.95 7.63 -12.63
C GLU A 51 9.72 6.74 -11.65
N VAL A 52 10.54 5.82 -12.16
CA VAL A 52 11.49 5.08 -11.31
C VAL A 52 12.48 6.05 -10.66
N GLU A 53 13.09 6.95 -11.44
CA GLU A 53 14.03 7.92 -10.89
C GLU A 53 13.40 8.79 -9.82
N ASN A 54 12.19 9.32 -10.07
CA ASN A 54 11.42 10.07 -9.07
C ASN A 54 11.13 9.24 -7.81
N THR A 55 10.82 7.95 -7.98
CA THR A 55 10.60 7.01 -6.87
C THR A 55 11.86 6.83 -6.03
N CYS A 56 13.02 6.70 -6.67
CA CYS A 56 14.30 6.52 -5.98
C CYS A 56 14.81 7.81 -5.33
N GLN A 57 14.52 8.97 -5.92
CA GLN A 57 14.77 10.27 -5.28
C GLN A 57 13.91 10.43 -4.02
N ALA A 58 12.62 10.05 -4.09
CA ALA A 58 11.72 10.12 -2.94
C ALA A 58 12.16 9.23 -1.77
N LEU A 59 12.80 8.07 -2.01
CA LEU A 59 13.38 7.26 -0.91
C LEU A 59 14.47 8.01 -0.12
N ASN A 60 15.12 8.98 -0.76
CA ASN A 60 16.19 9.76 -0.15
C ASN A 60 15.71 11.06 0.50
N ASP A 61 14.48 11.46 0.23
CA ASP A 61 13.83 12.63 0.82
C ASP A 61 13.70 12.49 2.34
N GLU A 62 14.05 13.53 3.09
CA GLU A 62 14.05 13.52 4.55
C GLU A 62 12.66 13.24 5.13
N LYS A 63 11.60 13.73 4.48
CA LYS A 63 10.22 13.52 4.93
C LYS A 63 9.81 12.06 4.73
N CYS A 64 10.18 11.45 3.60
CA CYS A 64 9.92 10.03 3.39
C CYS A 64 10.73 9.15 4.35
N LYS A 65 12.01 9.44 4.55
CA LYS A 65 12.86 8.72 5.52
C LYS A 65 12.25 8.75 6.92
N PHE A 66 11.84 9.94 7.37
CA PHE A 66 11.19 10.11 8.67
C PHE A 66 9.94 9.24 8.79
N LEU A 67 9.09 9.21 7.76
CA LEU A 67 7.88 8.37 7.73
C LEU A 67 8.22 6.87 7.78
N TYR A 68 9.24 6.43 7.03
CA TYR A 68 9.62 5.02 6.98
C TYR A 68 10.31 4.52 8.25
N GLU A 69 11.04 5.39 8.95
CA GLU A 69 11.71 5.07 10.20
C GLU A 69 10.74 5.04 11.39
N ASN A 70 9.80 5.99 11.44
CA ASN A 70 8.89 6.15 12.58
C ASN A 70 7.52 5.48 12.38
N GLY A 71 7.25 4.98 11.17
CA GLY A 71 5.94 4.45 10.79
C GLY A 71 4.87 5.55 10.79
N VAL A 72 3.59 5.19 10.87
CA VAL A 72 2.48 6.14 11.00
C VAL A 72 2.16 6.47 12.46
N SER A 73 2.82 5.81 13.41
CA SER A 73 2.55 5.95 14.85
C SER A 73 2.78 7.36 15.40
N PHE A 74 3.66 8.14 14.76
CA PHE A 74 3.91 9.53 15.15
C PHE A 74 2.76 10.47 14.76
N ILE A 75 1.92 10.09 13.79
CA ILE A 75 0.74 10.86 13.36
C ILE A 75 -0.40 10.54 14.33
N ASN A 76 -0.87 11.54 15.07
CA ASN A 76 -1.87 11.35 16.13
C ASN A 76 -3.17 10.73 15.60
N GLU A 77 -3.60 11.18 14.43
CA GLU A 77 -4.80 10.75 13.71
C GLU A 77 -4.70 9.27 13.31
N CYS A 78 -3.48 8.74 13.18
CA CYS A 78 -3.21 7.36 12.81
C CYS A 78 -3.04 6.42 14.02
N ARG A 79 -3.09 6.89 15.27
CA ARG A 79 -2.93 6.01 16.45
C ARG A 79 -4.15 5.13 16.77
N GLY A 80 -5.24 5.30 16.04
CA GLY A 80 -6.49 4.55 16.24
C GLY A 80 -6.53 3.19 15.54
N GLU A 81 -7.74 2.67 15.37
CA GLU A 81 -8.06 1.36 14.76
C GLU A 81 -7.44 1.17 13.36
N ASN A 82 -7.25 2.24 12.60
CA ASN A 82 -6.66 2.19 11.25
C ASN A 82 -5.13 2.30 11.24
N GLY A 83 -4.49 2.56 12.37
CA GLY A 83 -3.04 2.71 12.48
C GLY A 83 -2.26 1.55 11.91
N PRO A 84 -2.53 0.30 12.33
CA PRO A 84 -1.85 -0.88 11.80
C PRO A 84 -2.00 -1.05 10.28
N GLU A 85 -3.15 -0.67 9.71
CA GLU A 85 -3.36 -0.76 8.25
C GLU A 85 -2.53 0.27 7.49
N ASN A 86 -2.46 1.50 8.00
CA ASN A 86 -1.69 2.55 7.36
C ASN A 86 -0.19 2.35 7.57
N GLU A 87 0.23 1.84 8.73
CA GLU A 87 1.58 1.35 9.00
C GLU A 87 2.00 0.32 7.95
N PHE A 88 1.11 -0.64 7.68
CA PHE A 88 1.34 -1.63 6.64
C PHE A 88 1.52 -1.01 5.26
N LYS A 89 0.61 -0.12 4.84
CA LYS A 89 0.70 0.55 3.53
C LYS A 89 2.02 1.28 3.37
N VAL A 90 2.44 2.04 4.39
CA VAL A 90 3.72 2.76 4.41
C VAL A 90 4.90 1.79 4.29
N LYS A 91 4.93 0.74 5.12
CA LYS A 91 6.03 -0.23 5.12
C LYS A 91 6.11 -1.03 3.83
N SER A 92 4.97 -1.45 3.28
CA SER A 92 4.91 -2.15 2.01
C SER A 92 5.37 -1.25 0.86
N ALA A 93 4.90 0.00 0.81
CA ALA A 93 5.34 0.97 -0.19
C ALA A 93 6.86 1.20 -0.11
N TYR A 94 7.42 1.36 1.09
CA TYR A 94 8.86 1.48 1.29
C TYR A 94 9.63 0.28 0.73
N LEU A 95 9.24 -0.94 1.08
CA LEU A 95 9.96 -2.15 0.66
C LEU A 95 9.90 -2.36 -0.86
N GLN A 96 8.75 -2.11 -1.49
CA GLN A 96 8.62 -2.19 -2.95
C GLN A 96 9.50 -1.15 -3.66
N LYS A 97 9.46 0.10 -3.22
CA LYS A 97 10.31 1.15 -3.78
C LYS A 97 11.79 0.85 -3.60
N LYS A 98 12.17 0.36 -2.42
CA LYS A 98 13.55 -0.03 -2.15
C LYS A 98 14.02 -1.10 -3.13
N ALA A 99 13.19 -2.12 -3.39
CA ALA A 99 13.53 -3.15 -4.37
C ALA A 99 13.59 -2.64 -5.82
N ILE A 100 12.75 -1.66 -6.20
CA ILE A 100 12.82 -1.00 -7.52
C ILE A 100 14.15 -0.25 -7.70
N CYS A 101 14.63 0.38 -6.62
CA CYS A 101 15.82 1.23 -6.64
C CYS A 101 17.12 0.50 -6.29
N GLU A 102 17.05 -0.79 -5.96
CA GLU A 102 18.20 -1.59 -5.58
C GLU A 102 19.08 -1.87 -6.81
N LYS A 103 20.39 -1.92 -6.57
CA LYS A 103 21.38 -2.26 -7.59
C LYS A 103 22.07 -3.58 -7.25
N ASP A 104 22.42 -4.33 -8.29
CA ASP A 104 23.20 -5.56 -8.16
C ASP A 104 24.65 -5.29 -7.73
N GLU A 105 25.43 -6.35 -7.59
CA GLU A 105 26.84 -6.33 -7.20
C GLU A 105 27.73 -5.57 -8.21
N ASN A 106 27.26 -5.39 -9.44
CA ASN A 106 27.97 -4.69 -10.52
C ASN A 106 27.45 -3.25 -10.71
N GLY A 107 26.50 -2.79 -9.90
CA GLY A 107 25.90 -1.47 -9.99
C GLY A 107 24.79 -1.34 -11.06
N ASN A 108 24.34 -2.44 -11.66
CA ASN A 108 23.17 -2.45 -12.56
C ASN A 108 21.87 -2.46 -11.75
N ASN A 109 20.76 -2.02 -12.34
CA ASN A 109 19.47 -2.08 -11.66
C ASN A 109 18.99 -3.52 -11.49
N CYS A 110 18.34 -3.80 -10.36
CA CYS A 110 17.74 -5.10 -10.14
C CYS A 110 16.57 -5.39 -11.09
N PRO A 111 16.37 -6.66 -11.51
CA PRO A 111 15.28 -7.05 -12.42
C PRO A 111 13.87 -6.74 -11.90
N TYR A 112 13.71 -6.51 -10.59
CA TYR A 112 12.44 -6.09 -9.99
C TYR A 112 11.92 -4.78 -10.60
N LYS A 113 12.81 -3.85 -10.96
CA LYS A 113 12.47 -2.62 -11.65
C LYS A 113 11.71 -2.90 -12.96
N ASP A 114 12.31 -3.73 -13.81
CA ASP A 114 11.77 -4.04 -15.14
C ASP A 114 10.49 -4.86 -15.03
N PHE A 115 10.41 -5.76 -14.04
CA PHE A 115 9.19 -6.51 -13.73
C PHE A 115 8.02 -5.58 -13.41
N VAL A 116 8.24 -4.54 -12.59
CA VAL A 116 7.21 -3.58 -12.19
C VAL A 116 6.74 -2.71 -13.37
N ILE A 117 7.66 -2.24 -14.21
CA ILE A 117 7.33 -1.40 -15.38
C ILE A 117 6.56 -2.20 -16.44
N ASN A 118 7.05 -3.40 -16.77
CA ASN A 118 6.58 -4.12 -17.96
C ASN A 118 5.30 -4.95 -17.73
N ASN A 119 4.96 -5.28 -16.48
CA ASN A 119 3.90 -6.25 -16.19
C ASN A 119 2.49 -5.64 -16.01
N LYS A 120 2.16 -4.60 -16.78
CA LYS A 120 0.92 -3.82 -16.59
C LYS A 120 -0.27 -4.29 -17.43
N ASN A 121 -0.03 -4.99 -18.55
CA ASN A 121 -1.04 -5.00 -19.63
C ASN A 121 -1.59 -6.37 -20.06
N SER A 122 -1.17 -7.49 -19.46
CA SER A 122 -1.67 -8.80 -19.88
C SER A 122 -1.46 -9.89 -18.85
N ALA A 123 -2.54 -10.53 -18.42
CA ALA A 123 -2.49 -11.74 -17.58
C ALA A 123 -1.72 -12.88 -18.27
N ASN A 124 -1.73 -12.93 -19.61
CA ASN A 124 -0.99 -13.95 -20.37
C ASN A 124 0.52 -13.68 -20.37
N ASP A 125 0.93 -12.40 -20.32
CA ASP A 125 2.34 -12.03 -20.28
C ASP A 125 2.91 -12.05 -18.86
N PHE A 126 2.05 -12.11 -17.84
CA PHE A 126 2.45 -12.18 -16.44
C PHE A 126 3.37 -13.39 -16.21
N SER A 127 2.97 -14.60 -16.64
CA SER A 127 3.75 -15.83 -16.41
C SER A 127 5.15 -15.76 -17.04
N LYS A 128 5.25 -15.26 -18.27
CA LYS A 128 6.53 -15.13 -18.98
C LYS A 128 7.43 -14.05 -18.38
N SER A 129 6.84 -12.91 -18.06
CA SER A 129 7.54 -11.80 -17.38
C SER A 129 8.07 -12.27 -16.02
N PHE A 130 7.31 -13.12 -15.36
CA PHE A 130 7.65 -13.68 -14.06
C PHE A 130 8.80 -14.68 -14.11
N GLU A 131 8.80 -15.60 -15.06
CA GLU A 131 9.92 -16.54 -15.26
C GLU A 131 11.21 -15.79 -15.60
N THR A 132 11.11 -14.76 -16.45
CA THR A 132 12.25 -13.89 -16.78
C THR A 132 12.75 -13.17 -15.52
N PHE A 133 11.84 -12.53 -14.79
CA PHE A 133 12.15 -11.84 -13.54
C PHE A 133 12.83 -12.78 -12.53
N TYR A 134 12.31 -13.99 -12.36
CA TYR A 134 12.89 -15.02 -11.50
C TYR A 134 14.34 -15.33 -11.87
N ASN A 135 14.55 -15.77 -13.12
CA ASN A 135 15.85 -16.23 -13.60
C ASN A 135 16.91 -15.13 -13.55
N GLU A 136 16.55 -13.89 -13.89
CA GLU A 136 17.46 -12.75 -13.81
C GLU A 136 17.74 -12.34 -12.36
N THR A 137 16.73 -12.35 -11.49
CA THR A 137 16.89 -11.96 -10.08
C THR A 137 17.86 -12.91 -9.36
N CYS A 138 17.79 -14.20 -9.65
CA CYS A 138 18.62 -15.23 -9.01
C CYS A 138 20.11 -15.14 -9.35
N LYS A 139 20.49 -14.35 -10.37
CA LYS A 139 21.89 -14.08 -10.70
C LYS A 139 22.56 -13.15 -9.68
N SER A 140 21.79 -12.33 -8.96
CA SER A 140 22.28 -11.36 -7.97
C SER A 140 21.70 -11.67 -6.59
N GLU A 141 22.57 -11.82 -5.58
CA GLU A 141 22.12 -12.03 -4.20
C GLU A 141 21.45 -10.77 -3.64
N ILE A 142 22.00 -9.60 -3.94
CA ILE A 142 21.43 -8.32 -3.52
C ILE A 142 20.00 -8.18 -4.09
N CYS A 143 19.83 -8.42 -5.39
CA CYS A 143 18.50 -8.35 -6.01
C CYS A 143 17.55 -9.43 -5.50
N THR A 144 18.05 -10.65 -5.28
CA THR A 144 17.25 -11.74 -4.70
C THR A 144 16.71 -11.36 -3.32
N LEU A 145 17.57 -10.86 -2.43
CA LEU A 145 17.15 -10.42 -1.10
C LEU A 145 16.21 -9.22 -1.15
N ALA A 146 16.44 -8.26 -2.04
CA ALA A 146 15.56 -7.12 -2.22
C ALA A 146 14.16 -7.54 -2.72
N ALA A 147 14.11 -8.43 -3.72
CA ALA A 147 12.86 -9.00 -4.22
C ALA A 147 12.10 -9.74 -3.12
N ILE A 148 12.77 -10.63 -2.37
CA ILE A 148 12.15 -11.36 -1.25
C ILE A 148 11.57 -10.38 -0.22
N ARG A 149 12.31 -9.34 0.17
CA ARG A 149 11.83 -8.34 1.15
C ARG A 149 10.62 -7.57 0.64
N ALA A 150 10.59 -7.18 -0.64
CA ALA A 150 9.43 -6.48 -1.22
C ALA A 150 8.19 -7.38 -1.26
N ILE A 151 8.40 -8.64 -1.66
CA ILE A 151 7.37 -9.67 -1.80
C ILE A 151 6.83 -10.03 -0.41
N ASP A 152 7.67 -10.48 0.50
CA ASP A 152 7.27 -10.78 1.89
C ASP A 152 6.69 -9.55 2.61
N GLY A 153 7.24 -8.36 2.36
CA GLY A 153 6.74 -7.10 2.91
C GLY A 153 5.31 -6.77 2.49
N PHE A 154 4.93 -7.14 1.26
CA PHE A 154 3.55 -7.05 0.79
C PHE A 154 2.65 -8.11 1.45
N TYR A 155 3.18 -9.29 1.78
CA TYR A 155 2.40 -10.40 2.31
C TYR A 155 2.18 -10.41 3.81
N ILE A 156 3.26 -10.22 4.58
CA ILE A 156 3.27 -10.40 6.03
C ILE A 156 2.11 -9.61 6.66
N ALA A 157 1.86 -8.38 6.21
CA ALA A 157 0.88 -7.54 6.88
C ALA A 157 -0.52 -7.51 6.24
N LYS A 158 -0.73 -8.07 5.03
CA LYS A 158 -2.11 -8.33 4.56
C LYS A 158 -2.68 -9.57 5.24
N ILE A 159 -1.85 -10.57 5.53
CA ILE A 159 -2.29 -11.87 6.05
C ILE A 159 -2.34 -11.95 7.55
N ASP A 160 -1.44 -11.27 8.25
CA ASP A 160 -1.57 -11.19 9.69
C ASP A 160 -2.95 -10.58 10.07
N LYS A 161 -3.43 -9.61 9.27
CA LYS A 161 -4.78 -9.04 9.41
C LYS A 161 -5.91 -9.95 8.91
N MET A 162 -5.77 -10.62 7.76
CA MET A 162 -6.85 -11.47 7.20
C MET A 162 -6.98 -12.85 7.87
N TYR A 163 -5.89 -13.43 8.37
CA TYR A 163 -5.84 -14.82 8.80
C TYR A 163 -5.43 -15.03 10.26
N ASN A 164 -4.51 -14.22 10.79
CA ASN A 164 -4.09 -14.36 12.20
C ASN A 164 -4.90 -13.48 13.16
N GLY A 165 -5.45 -12.36 12.68
CA GLY A 165 -6.35 -11.48 13.42
C GLY A 165 -7.81 -11.96 13.48
N PHE A 166 -8.13 -13.08 12.82
CA PHE A 166 -9.48 -13.57 12.67
C PHE A 166 -9.61 -15.00 13.20
N ASN A 167 -9.54 -15.13 14.53
CA ASN A 167 -10.67 -15.81 15.17
C ASN A 167 -11.89 -14.91 14.89
N LEU A 168 -12.44 -14.99 13.67
CA LEU A 168 -13.71 -14.35 13.34
C LEU A 168 -14.63 -14.70 14.47
N THR A 169 -15.11 -13.68 15.17
CA THR A 169 -16.20 -13.88 16.08
C THR A 169 -17.33 -14.53 15.27
N SER A 170 -18.15 -15.36 15.90
CA SER A 170 -19.28 -16.00 15.20
C SER A 170 -20.14 -14.98 14.44
N GLU A 171 -20.19 -13.74 14.90
CA GLU A 171 -20.84 -12.59 14.26
C GLU A 171 -20.19 -12.16 12.93
N GLU A 172 -18.85 -12.11 12.86
CA GLU A 172 -18.14 -11.70 11.66
C GLU A 172 -18.13 -12.82 10.60
N GLN A 173 -18.09 -14.09 11.02
CA GLN A 173 -18.34 -15.23 10.13
C GLN A 173 -19.75 -15.17 9.53
N GLU A 174 -20.76 -14.81 10.33
CA GLU A 174 -22.13 -14.65 9.83
C GLU A 174 -22.24 -13.46 8.86
N GLN A 175 -21.54 -12.36 9.10
CA GLN A 175 -21.45 -11.24 8.15
C GLN A 175 -20.70 -11.63 6.87
N GLN A 176 -19.66 -12.45 6.96
CA GLN A 176 -18.94 -12.95 5.79
C GLN A 176 -19.80 -13.88 4.94
N ASN A 177 -20.68 -14.66 5.57
CA ASN A 177 -21.69 -15.46 4.88
C ASN A 177 -22.82 -14.61 4.27
N LYS A 178 -22.97 -13.35 4.70
CA LYS A 178 -23.90 -12.36 4.12
C LYS A 178 -23.26 -11.48 3.04
N LEU A 179 -21.93 -11.59 2.81
CA LEU A 179 -21.27 -10.91 1.70
C LEU A 179 -21.88 -11.36 0.38
N SER A 180 -21.89 -10.45 -0.59
CA SER A 180 -22.31 -10.77 -1.94
C SER A 180 -21.42 -11.85 -2.55
N SER A 181 -21.97 -12.67 -3.45
CA SER A 181 -21.19 -13.66 -4.20
C SER A 181 -19.99 -13.04 -4.94
N GLN A 182 -20.09 -11.75 -5.29
CA GLN A 182 -19.01 -10.98 -5.92
C GLN A 182 -17.85 -10.69 -4.95
N GLU A 183 -18.12 -10.36 -3.68
CA GLU A 183 -17.07 -10.14 -2.67
C GLU A 183 -16.37 -11.45 -2.30
N GLN A 184 -17.10 -12.57 -2.27
CA GLN A 184 -16.52 -13.89 -2.07
C GLN A 184 -15.55 -14.25 -3.20
N ALA A 185 -15.98 -14.09 -4.46
CA ALA A 185 -15.12 -14.32 -5.62
C ALA A 185 -13.87 -13.43 -5.62
N LEU A 186 -14.00 -12.16 -5.20
CA LEU A 186 -12.86 -11.24 -5.08
C LEU A 186 -11.87 -11.71 -3.99
N ASN A 187 -12.37 -12.17 -2.85
CA ASN A 187 -11.54 -12.70 -1.77
C ASN A 187 -10.79 -13.97 -2.18
N GLU A 188 -11.47 -14.90 -2.87
CA GLU A 188 -10.85 -16.12 -3.40
C GLU A 188 -9.76 -15.79 -4.45
N ALA A 189 -10.04 -14.84 -5.35
CA ALA A 189 -9.06 -14.37 -6.32
C ALA A 189 -7.83 -13.74 -5.64
N MET A 190 -8.04 -12.92 -4.60
CA MET A 190 -6.95 -12.34 -3.81
C MET A 190 -6.13 -13.40 -3.07
N LEU A 191 -6.78 -14.43 -2.53
CA LEU A 191 -6.11 -15.54 -1.83
C LEU A 191 -5.29 -16.41 -2.80
N SER A 192 -5.84 -16.68 -3.99
CA SER A 192 -5.13 -17.40 -5.04
C SER A 192 -3.88 -16.63 -5.48
N PHE A 193 -4.04 -15.34 -5.78
CA PHE A 193 -2.93 -14.44 -6.09
C PHE A 193 -1.89 -14.42 -4.97
N TYR A 194 -2.33 -14.37 -3.72
CA TYR A 194 -1.44 -14.46 -2.57
C TYR A 194 -0.59 -15.74 -2.58
N ASN A 195 -1.23 -16.90 -2.67
CA ASN A 195 -0.55 -18.19 -2.58
C ASN A 195 0.49 -18.34 -3.70
N GLN A 196 0.20 -17.80 -4.89
CA GLN A 196 1.13 -17.77 -6.02
C GLN A 196 2.42 -17.01 -5.68
N PHE A 197 2.31 -15.79 -5.15
CA PHE A 197 3.50 -15.02 -4.79
C PHE A 197 4.20 -15.51 -3.53
N LYS A 198 3.47 -16.09 -2.57
CA LYS A 198 4.09 -16.75 -1.42
C LYS A 198 4.97 -17.91 -1.90
N GLY A 199 4.43 -18.77 -2.75
CA GLY A 199 5.17 -19.87 -3.35
C GLY A 199 6.41 -19.38 -4.09
N PHE A 200 6.33 -18.21 -4.70
CA PHE A 200 7.47 -17.57 -5.34
C PHE A 200 8.53 -17.04 -4.39
N SER A 201 8.13 -16.34 -3.33
CA SER A 201 9.07 -15.90 -2.29
C SER A 201 9.84 -17.09 -1.74
N GLU A 202 9.13 -18.17 -1.45
CA GLU A 202 9.74 -19.42 -0.99
C GLU A 202 10.66 -20.03 -2.05
N LYS A 203 10.25 -20.02 -3.33
CA LYS A 203 11.11 -20.48 -4.43
C LYS A 203 12.41 -19.67 -4.54
N LEU A 204 12.34 -18.33 -4.45
CA LEU A 204 13.53 -17.47 -4.43
C LEU A 204 14.44 -17.82 -3.24
N LYS A 205 13.87 -18.02 -2.05
CA LYS A 205 14.63 -18.41 -0.85
C LYS A 205 15.30 -19.77 -1.02
N THR A 206 14.57 -20.77 -1.53
CA THR A 206 15.05 -22.15 -1.57
C THR A 206 15.95 -22.43 -2.75
N GLU A 207 15.73 -21.83 -3.92
CA GLU A 207 16.51 -22.14 -5.12
C GLU A 207 17.62 -21.12 -5.36
N CYS A 208 17.41 -19.83 -5.08
CA CYS A 208 18.37 -18.80 -5.47
C CYS A 208 19.40 -18.49 -4.37
N ILE A 209 19.00 -18.57 -3.10
CA ILE A 209 19.94 -18.42 -1.98
C ILE A 209 20.73 -19.72 -1.75
N SER A 210 20.08 -20.90 -1.85
CA SER A 210 20.75 -22.17 -1.57
C SER A 210 21.82 -22.56 -2.59
N GLN A 211 21.65 -22.17 -3.86
CA GLN A 211 22.63 -22.45 -4.93
C GLN A 211 23.99 -21.78 -4.67
N LYS A 212 24.01 -20.65 -3.95
CA LYS A 212 25.25 -19.96 -3.55
C LYS A 212 25.94 -20.60 -2.34
N VAL A 213 25.29 -21.52 -1.63
CA VAL A 213 25.85 -22.26 -0.48
C VAL A 213 26.28 -23.68 -0.89
N THR A 214 26.70 -23.88 -2.15
CA THR A 214 27.40 -25.12 -2.53
C THR A 214 28.87 -25.00 -2.10
N PRO A 215 29.38 -25.95 -1.29
CA PRO A 215 30.74 -25.88 -0.76
C PRO A 215 31.71 -26.40 -1.82
N SER A 216 32.08 -25.55 -2.78
CA SER A 216 33.38 -25.68 -3.44
C SER A 216 34.14 -24.39 -3.21
N ASP A 217 35.11 -24.47 -2.30
CA ASP A 217 36.22 -23.53 -2.17
C ASP A 217 35.84 -22.07 -1.92
N ASN A 218 35.55 -21.72 -0.67
CA ASN A 218 36.17 -20.52 -0.11
C ASN A 218 36.32 -20.61 1.41
N LYS A 219 37.58 -20.74 1.82
CA LYS A 219 38.09 -20.51 3.16
C LYS A 219 37.89 -19.02 3.48
N LEU A 220 36.67 -18.63 3.85
CA LEU A 220 36.38 -17.28 4.33
C LEU A 220 36.93 -17.14 5.74
N ASN A 221 38.21 -16.77 5.81
CA ASN A 221 38.83 -16.26 7.01
C ASN A 221 38.08 -14.98 7.41
N THR A 222 37.26 -15.08 8.44
CA THR A 222 36.55 -13.95 9.04
C THR A 222 37.10 -13.69 10.44
N ASP A 223 38.42 -13.45 10.53
CA ASP A 223 38.98 -12.71 11.65
C ASP A 223 38.70 -11.21 11.46
N ASN A 224 37.46 -10.79 11.69
CA ASN A 224 37.18 -9.41 12.06
C ASN A 224 36.54 -9.41 13.44
N LYS A 225 37.43 -9.50 14.42
CA LYS A 225 37.22 -9.22 15.83
C LYS A 225 36.64 -7.80 15.93
N VAL A 226 35.32 -7.70 16.12
CA VAL A 226 34.66 -6.44 16.48
C VAL A 226 35.22 -6.04 17.84
N ASN A 227 36.09 -5.04 17.84
CA ASN A 227 36.57 -4.40 19.04
C ASN A 227 35.46 -3.49 19.55
N THR A 228 34.71 -3.99 20.52
CA THR A 228 33.81 -3.20 21.37
C THR A 228 34.68 -2.21 22.13
N ASP A 229 34.56 -0.92 21.82
CA ASP A 229 34.63 0.19 22.78
C ASP A 229 34.52 1.51 22.01
N ASN A 230 33.33 2.10 22.02
CA ASN A 230 33.22 3.55 22.02
C ASN A 230 31.98 3.95 22.82
N LYS A 231 32.27 4.33 24.06
CA LYS A 231 31.37 4.95 25.02
C LYS A 231 31.12 6.38 24.54
N VAL A 232 29.95 6.64 23.94
CA VAL A 232 29.51 8.01 23.64
C VAL A 232 28.41 8.37 24.64
N ASN A 233 28.80 9.20 25.60
CA ASN A 233 27.91 9.96 26.47
C ASN A 233 27.57 11.27 25.77
N THR A 234 26.30 11.52 25.44
CA THR A 234 25.80 12.90 25.32
C THR A 234 24.30 12.94 25.56
N ASP A 235 23.92 13.52 26.70
CA ASP A 235 22.58 13.99 26.99
C ASP A 235 22.15 15.02 25.93
N ASN A 236 21.12 14.70 25.12
CA ASN A 236 20.42 15.71 24.34
C ASN A 236 18.93 15.66 24.65
N LYS A 237 18.53 16.60 25.51
CA LYS A 237 17.14 16.95 25.83
C LYS A 237 16.55 17.70 24.64
N LEU A 238 15.79 17.01 23.78
CA LEU A 238 15.04 17.63 22.69
C LEU A 238 13.76 18.25 23.23
N ASN A 239 13.77 19.58 23.33
CA ASN A 239 12.57 20.41 23.38
C ASN A 239 12.40 21.05 22.00
N THR A 240 11.34 20.71 21.26
CA THR A 240 10.92 21.51 20.11
C THR A 240 9.40 21.48 19.97
N ASP A 241 8.77 22.56 20.44
CA ASP A 241 7.42 22.96 20.04
C ASP A 241 7.45 23.41 18.58
N ASN A 242 7.07 22.53 17.64
CA ASN A 242 6.80 22.94 16.26
C ASN A 242 5.30 22.97 16.01
N LYS A 243 4.75 24.18 16.13
CA LYS A 243 3.39 24.53 15.74
C LYS A 243 3.36 24.74 14.23
N LEU A 244 2.92 23.71 13.49
CA LEU A 244 2.67 23.83 12.05
C LEU A 244 1.44 24.72 11.80
N ASN A 245 1.65 25.81 11.08
CA ASN A 245 0.59 26.70 10.61
C ASN A 245 -0.22 26.00 9.51
N THR A 246 -1.50 25.77 9.77
CA THR A 246 -2.47 25.23 8.82
C THR A 246 -3.08 26.37 7.99
N SER A 247 -2.62 26.55 6.75
CA SER A 247 -3.27 27.42 5.76
C SER A 247 -3.71 26.62 4.52
N GLY A 248 -4.39 25.48 4.75
CA GLY A 248 -4.86 24.56 3.71
C GLY A 248 -6.38 24.53 3.50
N ILE A 249 -7.12 25.53 3.99
CA ILE A 249 -8.61 25.51 4.00
C ILE A 249 -9.23 25.89 2.65
N GLU A 250 -8.48 26.45 1.70
CA GLU A 250 -9.07 27.00 0.46
C GLU A 250 -9.36 25.95 -0.63
N ASN A 251 -8.77 24.75 -0.56
CA ASN A 251 -8.97 23.70 -1.57
C ASN A 251 -10.25 22.85 -1.38
N LEU A 252 -10.98 23.02 -0.26
CA LEU A 252 -12.20 22.26 0.05
C LEU A 252 -13.42 22.68 -0.79
N LYS A 253 -13.49 23.93 -1.26
CA LYS A 253 -14.67 24.38 -2.01
C LYS A 253 -14.75 23.80 -3.42
N TYR A 254 -13.63 23.39 -4.02
CA TYR A 254 -13.59 23.06 -5.44
C TYR A 254 -14.05 21.62 -5.77
N PHE A 255 -13.84 20.67 -4.85
CA PHE A 255 -14.17 19.26 -5.10
C PHE A 255 -15.62 18.88 -4.76
N SER A 256 -16.25 19.57 -3.79
CA SER A 256 -17.68 19.34 -3.47
C SER A 256 -18.62 19.80 -4.59
N THR A 257 -18.24 20.85 -5.34
CA THR A 257 -19.11 21.39 -6.40
C THR A 257 -19.22 20.44 -7.60
N GLN A 258 -18.16 19.70 -7.95
CA GLN A 258 -18.19 18.84 -9.14
C GLN A 258 -19.18 17.66 -9.03
N TYR A 259 -19.34 17.08 -7.84
CA TYR A 259 -20.30 15.98 -7.63
C TYR A 259 -21.77 16.43 -7.65
N SER A 260 -22.04 17.70 -7.32
CA SER A 260 -23.41 18.23 -7.43
C SER A 260 -23.86 18.45 -8.88
N PHE A 261 -22.93 18.79 -9.79
CA PHE A 261 -23.25 19.01 -11.20
C PHE A 261 -23.55 17.71 -11.96
N SER A 262 -22.84 16.63 -11.68
CA SER A 262 -23.09 15.32 -12.32
C SER A 262 -24.45 14.73 -11.92
N ALA A 263 -24.86 14.88 -10.65
CA ALA A 263 -26.19 14.46 -10.20
C ALA A 263 -27.32 15.30 -10.84
N LEU A 264 -27.13 16.61 -11.00
CA LEU A 264 -28.10 17.50 -11.67
C LEU A 264 -28.28 17.16 -13.15
N ILE A 265 -27.20 16.82 -13.86
CA ILE A 265 -27.27 16.41 -15.27
C ILE A 265 -28.07 15.11 -15.42
N LEU A 266 -27.90 14.13 -14.54
CA LEU A 266 -28.66 12.88 -14.59
C LEU A 266 -30.16 13.09 -14.30
N VAL A 267 -30.51 13.98 -13.37
CA VAL A 267 -31.90 14.36 -13.10
C VAL A 267 -32.53 15.08 -14.29
N LEU A 268 -31.80 15.96 -14.96
CA LEU A 268 -32.27 16.66 -16.16
C LEU A 268 -32.46 15.72 -17.35
N ILE A 269 -31.53 14.79 -17.59
CA ILE A 269 -31.66 13.76 -18.64
C ILE A 269 -32.90 12.88 -18.38
N TRP A 270 -33.11 12.47 -17.13
CA TRP A 270 -34.28 11.68 -16.75
C TRP A 270 -35.59 12.45 -16.92
N TRP A 271 -35.61 13.74 -16.59
CA TRP A 271 -36.76 14.63 -16.84
C TRP A 271 -37.07 14.80 -18.33
N MET A 272 -36.04 14.96 -19.18
CA MET A 272 -36.23 15.05 -20.63
C MET A 272 -36.78 13.75 -21.22
N TYR A 273 -36.37 12.60 -20.69
CA TYR A 273 -36.88 11.29 -21.11
C TYR A 273 -38.35 11.05 -20.73
N ILE A 274 -38.86 11.72 -19.70
CA ILE A 274 -40.27 11.62 -19.29
C ILE A 274 -41.18 12.56 -20.11
N LEU A 275 -40.62 13.66 -20.63
CA LEU A 275 -41.37 14.65 -21.41
C LEU A 275 -41.47 14.33 -22.90
N TYR A 276 -40.70 13.35 -23.38
CA TYR A 276 -40.67 12.90 -24.78
C TYR A 276 -41.31 11.52 -24.93
#